data_AF-E2CQ26-F1
#
_entry.id   AF-E2CQ26-F1
#
_cell.length_a   1.000
_cell.length_b   1.000
_cell.length_c   1.000
_cell.angle_alpha   90.00
_cell.angle_beta   90.00
_cell.angle_gamma   90.00
#
_symmetry.space_group_name_H-M   'P 1'
#
loop_
_entity.id
_entity.type
_entity.pdbx_description
1 polymer ?
#
loop_
_entity_poly.entity_id
_entity_poly.type
_entity_poly.pdbx_seq_one_letter_code
_entity_poly.pdbx_strand_id
1 'polypeptide(L)'
;MFNRAQRDFSHGCIRVAKPFDLGDVLLSPEGYSKGKLEKIRDGQKRTVIKLNKPLKVHLTYLTAWMNKDGSTHFRRDIYSRDAVLLKALREAMVKNL
;
A
#
# COMPACT_ATOMS: atom_id res chain seq x y z
N MET A 1 -1.38 16.47 3.86
CA MET A 1 -0.75 15.54 2.89
C MET A 1 -1.77 14.57 2.29
N PHE A 2 -2.60 13.89 3.08
CA PHE A 2 -3.54 12.88 2.55
C PHE A 2 -4.76 13.44 1.79
N ASN A 3 -5.13 14.71 2.01
CA ASN A 3 -6.22 15.38 1.28
C ASN A 3 -5.81 15.88 -0.12
N ARG A 4 -4.57 15.64 -0.55
CA ARG A 4 -4.10 16.04 -1.89
C ARG A 4 -4.43 14.96 -2.91
N ALA A 5 -4.77 15.36 -4.13
CA ALA A 5 -4.98 14.45 -5.25
C ALA A 5 -3.68 13.74 -5.66
N GLN A 6 -2.60 14.50 -5.78
CA GLN A 6 -1.24 14.00 -5.99
C GLN A 6 -0.54 13.82 -4.63
N ARG A 7 0.18 12.69 -4.43
CA ARG A 7 0.74 12.30 -3.12
C ARG A 7 2.12 11.62 -3.19
N ASP A 8 2.79 11.69 -4.32
CA ASP A 8 4.14 11.21 -4.63
C ASP A 8 5.26 12.08 -4.04
N PHE A 9 5.05 12.66 -2.86
CA PHE A 9 5.98 13.60 -2.21
C PHE A 9 6.91 12.93 -1.18
N SER A 10 7.07 11.61 -1.21
CA SER A 10 7.95 10.90 -0.28
C SER A 10 9.31 10.58 -0.90
N HIS A 11 10.35 10.53 -0.06
CA HIS A 11 11.69 10.12 -0.47
C HIS A 11 11.85 8.58 -0.54
N GLY A 12 10.75 7.83 -0.73
CA GLY A 12 10.77 6.38 -0.89
C GLY A 12 9.94 5.60 0.15
N CYS A 13 9.70 6.13 1.36
CA CYS A 13 8.82 5.46 2.33
C CYS A 13 7.34 5.65 1.98
N ILE A 14 6.52 4.61 2.16
CA ILE A 14 5.05 4.68 2.06
C ILE A 14 4.48 5.10 3.42
N ARG A 15 3.67 6.18 3.42
CA ARG A 15 2.98 6.67 4.62
C ARG A 15 1.52 6.23 4.59
N VAL A 16 1.03 5.69 5.71
CA VAL A 16 -0.37 5.30 5.90
C VAL A 16 -1.12 6.45 6.59
N ALA A 17 -2.34 6.76 6.14
CA ALA A 17 -3.11 7.88 6.68
C ALA A 17 -3.55 7.67 8.14
N LYS A 18 -3.87 6.42 8.49
CA LYS A 18 -4.30 6.00 9.83
C LYS A 18 -3.42 4.85 10.34
N PRO A 19 -2.17 5.11 10.74
CA PRO A 19 -1.23 4.05 11.08
C PRO A 19 -1.61 3.30 12.37
N PHE A 20 -2.27 3.96 13.34
CA PHE A 20 -2.73 3.30 14.56
C PHE A 20 -3.92 2.38 14.33
N ASP A 21 -4.92 2.80 13.53
CA ASP A 21 -6.02 1.93 13.12
C ASP A 21 -5.52 0.67 12.39
N LEU A 22 -4.50 0.83 11.53
CA LEU A 22 -3.84 -0.32 10.90
C LEU A 22 -3.15 -1.22 11.95
N GLY A 23 -2.47 -0.62 12.93
CA GLY A 23 -1.87 -1.34 14.05
C GLY A 23 -2.88 -2.14 14.87
N ASP A 24 -4.04 -1.57 15.16
CA ASP A 24 -5.14 -2.24 15.88
C ASP A 24 -5.58 -3.51 15.12
N VAL A 25 -5.78 -3.41 13.80
CA VAL A 25 -6.16 -4.56 12.96
C VAL A 25 -5.06 -5.63 12.94
N LEU A 26 -3.80 -5.23 12.82
CA LEU A 26 -2.67 -6.16 12.71
C LEU A 26 -2.35 -6.87 14.03
N LEU A 27 -2.56 -6.21 15.17
CA LEU A 27 -2.13 -6.71 16.49
C LEU A 27 -3.29 -7.32 17.30
N SER A 28 -4.54 -7.09 16.91
CA SER A 28 -5.69 -7.74 17.55
C SER A 28 -5.61 -9.29 17.51
N PRO A 29 -5.25 -9.95 16.38
CA PRO A 29 -5.06 -11.39 16.35
C PRO A 29 -3.88 -11.90 17.19
N GLU A 30 -2.96 -11.00 17.56
CA GLU A 30 -1.80 -11.28 18.42
C GLU A 30 -2.13 -11.08 19.92
N GLY A 31 -3.40 -10.83 20.25
CA GLY A 31 -3.89 -10.64 21.63
C GLY A 31 -3.70 -9.23 22.19
N TYR A 32 -3.39 -8.23 21.36
CA TYR A 32 -3.32 -6.84 21.80
C TYR A 32 -4.70 -6.20 21.78
N SER A 33 -5.14 -5.71 22.93
CA SER A 33 -6.33 -4.86 23.01
C SER A 33 -6.01 -3.44 22.55
N LYS A 34 -7.02 -2.74 22.05
CA LYS A 34 -6.92 -1.31 21.68
C LYS A 34 -6.34 -0.47 22.83
N GLY A 35 -6.85 -0.66 24.05
CA GLY A 35 -6.35 0.07 25.22
C GLY A 35 -4.87 -0.22 25.55
N LYS A 36 -4.36 -1.41 25.23
CA LYS A 36 -2.92 -1.72 25.37
C LYS A 36 -2.09 -0.93 24.36
N LEU A 37 -2.57 -0.80 23.12
CA LEU A 37 -1.88 -0.05 22.06
C LEU A 37 -1.93 1.46 22.30
N GLU A 38 -3.04 1.99 22.80
CA GLU A 38 -3.16 3.38 23.23
C GLU A 38 -2.16 3.71 24.34
N LYS A 39 -2.02 2.85 25.36
CA LYS A 39 -1.00 3.01 26.40
C LYS A 39 0.43 3.01 25.85
N ILE A 40 0.73 2.15 24.86
CA ILE A 40 2.04 2.13 24.20
C ILE A 40 2.30 3.43 23.45
N ARG A 41 1.31 3.91 22.68
CA ARG A 41 1.36 5.18 21.94
C ARG A 41 1.60 6.36 22.89
N ASP A 42 0.80 6.45 23.95
CA ASP A 42 0.76 7.59 24.86
C ASP A 42 1.94 7.58 25.85
N GLY A 43 2.58 6.42 26.05
CA GLY A 43 3.78 6.29 26.87
C GLY A 43 5.03 6.95 26.29
N GLN A 44 4.99 7.44 25.04
CA GLN A 44 6.08 8.16 24.34
C GLN A 44 7.44 7.44 24.30
N LYS A 45 7.46 6.15 24.62
CA LYS A 45 8.66 5.30 24.56
C LYS A 45 8.63 4.50 23.27
N ARG A 46 9.78 4.37 22.62
CA ARG A 46 9.92 3.50 21.45
C ARG A 46 9.67 2.06 21.87
N THR A 47 8.63 1.45 21.31
CA THR A 47 8.31 0.03 21.49
C THR A 47 8.37 -0.68 20.14
N VAL A 48 9.07 -1.81 20.09
CA VAL A 48 9.15 -2.66 18.91
C VAL A 48 8.27 -3.88 19.15
N ILE A 49 7.26 -4.08 18.31
CA ILE A 49 6.36 -5.23 18.37
C ILE A 49 6.64 -6.09 17.14
N LYS A 50 7.06 -7.33 17.35
CA LYS A 50 7.26 -8.31 16.28
C LYS A 50 5.99 -9.14 16.13
N LEU A 51 5.48 -9.25 14.91
CA LEU A 51 4.36 -10.14 14.61
C LEU A 51 4.81 -11.60 14.71
N ASN A 52 3.97 -12.48 15.26
CA ASN A 52 4.26 -13.91 15.32
C ASN A 52 4.22 -14.52 13.92
N LYS A 53 3.29 -14.05 13.08
CA LYS A 53 3.20 -14.42 11.67
C LYS A 53 3.70 -13.27 10.79
N PRO A 54 4.68 -13.49 9.90
CA PRO A 54 5.11 -12.46 8.96
C PRO A 54 3.96 -11.97 8.08
N LEU A 55 3.76 -10.65 8.05
CA LEU A 55 2.80 -10.02 7.15
C LEU A 55 3.42 -9.89 5.75
N LYS A 56 2.84 -10.57 4.77
CA LYS A 56 3.24 -10.42 3.37
C LYS A 56 2.75 -9.07 2.84
N VAL A 57 3.65 -8.28 2.28
CA VAL A 57 3.35 -7.00 1.65
C VAL A 57 3.67 -7.11 0.16
N HIS A 58 2.68 -6.88 -0.68
CA HIS A 58 2.86 -6.84 -2.13
C HIS A 58 2.54 -5.44 -2.64
N LEU A 59 3.52 -4.80 -3.27
CA LEU A 59 3.38 -3.46 -3.83
C LEU A 59 3.19 -3.59 -5.34
N THR A 60 2.00 -3.23 -5.82
CA THR A 60 1.69 -3.15 -7.25
C THR A 60 1.69 -1.70 -7.73
N TYR A 61 2.00 -1.52 -9.01
CA TYR A 61 1.88 -0.25 -9.70
C TYR A 61 0.89 -0.45 -10.85
N LEU A 62 -0.32 0.10 -10.68
CA LEU A 62 -1.41 -0.01 -11.64
C LEU A 62 -1.88 1.40 -12.01
N THR A 63 -1.84 1.73 -13.29
CA THR A 63 -2.37 2.97 -13.85
C THR A 63 -3.79 2.80 -14.40
N ALA A 64 -4.26 1.56 -14.55
CA ALA A 64 -5.63 1.21 -14.85
C ALA A 64 -6.07 -0.04 -14.06
N TRP A 65 -7.29 -0.04 -13.52
CA TRP A 65 -7.91 -1.22 -12.91
C TRP A 65 -9.43 -1.14 -12.95
N MET A 66 -10.09 -2.28 -12.75
CA MET A 66 -11.55 -2.40 -12.66
C MET A 66 -11.96 -2.71 -11.22
N ASN A 67 -12.98 -2.03 -10.71
CA ASN A 67 -13.58 -2.35 -9.43
C ASN A 67 -14.52 -3.55 -9.55
N LYS A 68 -14.95 -4.09 -8.39
CA LYS A 68 -15.91 -5.19 -8.33
C LYS A 68 -17.29 -4.86 -8.94
N ASP A 69 -17.64 -3.58 -9.00
CA ASP A 69 -18.89 -3.08 -9.58
C ASP A 69 -18.80 -2.87 -11.11
N GLY A 70 -17.66 -3.20 -11.73
CA GLY A 70 -17.43 -3.04 -13.17
C GLY A 70 -16.95 -1.64 -13.58
N SER A 71 -16.80 -0.69 -12.64
CA SER A 71 -16.26 0.64 -12.96
C SER A 71 -14.75 0.59 -13.21
N THR A 72 -14.31 1.26 -14.26
CA THR A 72 -12.88 1.36 -14.61
C THR A 72 -12.28 2.64 -14.05
N HIS A 73 -11.12 2.52 -13.43
CA HIS A 73 -10.36 3.64 -12.92
C HIS A 73 -9.01 3.77 -13.62
N PHE A 74 -8.63 5.03 -13.85
CA PHE A 74 -7.33 5.40 -14.39
C PHE A 74 -6.58 6.32 -13.44
N ARG A 75 -5.25 6.26 -13.48
CA ARG A 75 -4.32 7.13 -12.76
C ARG A 75 -3.19 7.56 -13.69
N ARG A 76 -2.63 8.73 -13.39
CA ARG A 76 -1.46 9.25 -14.12
C ARG A 76 -0.27 8.32 -13.89
N ASP A 77 0.43 7.99 -14.98
CA ASP A 77 1.68 7.23 -14.94
C ASP A 77 2.86 8.12 -14.52
N ILE A 78 2.98 8.35 -13.21
CA ILE A 78 4.00 9.24 -12.65
C ILE A 78 5.43 8.70 -12.73
N TYR A 79 5.59 7.40 -13.02
CA TYR A 79 6.88 6.75 -13.17
C TYR A 79 7.19 6.32 -14.61
N SER A 80 6.37 6.74 -15.57
CA SER A 80 6.57 6.46 -17.01
C SER A 80 6.75 4.96 -17.34
N ARG A 81 6.06 4.08 -16.60
CA ARG A 81 6.18 2.62 -16.75
C ARG A 81 5.25 2.06 -17.82
N ASP A 82 4.18 2.76 -18.17
CA ASP A 82 3.18 2.26 -19.10
C ASP A 82 3.75 2.09 -20.51
N ALA A 83 4.63 3.00 -20.94
CA ALA A 83 5.31 2.89 -22.22
C ALA A 83 6.17 1.62 -22.32
N VAL A 84 6.89 1.29 -21.24
CA VAL A 84 7.73 0.09 -21.15
C VAL A 84 6.87 -1.17 -21.17
N LEU A 85 5.80 -1.18 -20.38
CA LEU A 85 4.84 -2.29 -20.34
C LEU A 85 4.18 -2.51 -21.70
N LEU A 86 3.72 -1.45 -22.36
CA LEU A 86 3.07 -1.53 -23.65
C LEU A 86 4.00 -2.10 -24.73
N LYS A 87 5.28 -1.70 -24.73
CA LYS A 87 6.28 -2.28 -25.63
C LYS A 87 6.44 -3.79 -25.39
N ALA A 88 6.61 -4.20 -24.14
CA ALA A 88 6.76 -5.62 -23.78
C ALA A 88 5.54 -6.45 -24.18
N LEU A 89 4.33 -5.93 -23.96
CA LEU A 89 3.09 -6.61 -24.36
C LEU A 89 2.98 -6.77 -25.88
N ARG A 90 3.31 -5.74 -26.65
CA ARG A 90 3.32 -5.82 -28.13
C ARG A 90 4.31 -6.87 -28.64
N GLU A 91 5.53 -6.88 -28.10
CA GLU A 91 6.53 -7.88 -28.49
C GLU A 91 6.07 -9.30 -28.16
N ALA A 92 5.50 -9.52 -26.97
CA ALA A 92 4.99 -10.82 -26.56
C ALA A 92 3.79 -11.28 -27.42
N MET A 93 2.93 -10.36 -27.83
CA MET A 93 1.80 -10.66 -28.71
C MET A 93 2.25 -11.02 -30.13
N VAL A 94 3.31 -10.40 -30.65
CA VAL A 94 3.83 -10.67 -31.99
C VAL A 94 4.70 -11.93 -32.04
N LYS A 95 5.49 -12.23 -30.99
CA LYS A 95 6.37 -13.41 -30.96
C LYS A 95 5.66 -14.74 -30.67
N ASN A 96 4.47 -14.68 -30.10
CA ASN A 96 3.63 -15.87 -29.83
C ASN A 96 2.60 -16.12 -30.96
N LEU A 97 2.72 -15.39 -32.06
CA LEU A 97 2.09 -15.65 -33.36
C LEU A 97 3.15 -16.17 -34.32
#